data_AF-A0A7W4DZ54-F1
#
_entry.id   AF-A0A7W4DZ54-F1
#
_cell.length_a   1.000
_cell.length_b   1.000
_cell.length_c   1.000
_cell.angle_alpha   90.00
_cell.angle_beta   90.00
_cell.angle_gamma   90.00
#
_symmetry.space_group_name_H-M   'P 1'
#
loop_
_entity.id
_entity.type
_entity.pdbx_description
1 polymer ?
#
loop_
_entity_poly.entity_id
_entity_poly.type
_entity_poly.pdbx_seq_one_letter_code
_entity_poly.pdbx_strand_id
1 'polypeptide(L)'
;LRFSRHREIRGRAAYPRYDNYDAIEVPYVDAIPSDYDGVMGVPITFLDRYCPEQFEILGASESEGSGFSNGLWRAESGVAQPMVDARRVYKRIFIRRRG
;
A
#
# COMPACT_ATOMS: atom_id res chain seq x y z
N LEU A 1 -12.23 -9.23 2.20
CA LEU A 1 -11.23 -10.04 2.94
C LEU A 1 -11.70 -11.42 3.38
N ARG A 2 -12.92 -11.57 3.94
CA ARG A 2 -13.48 -12.84 4.44
C ARG A 2 -13.34 -14.05 3.50
N PHE A 3 -13.47 -13.85 2.19
CA PHE A 3 -13.37 -14.91 1.17
C PHE A 3 -12.09 -14.86 0.33
N SER A 4 -11.06 -14.15 0.80
CA SER A 4 -9.79 -14.09 0.06
C SER A 4 -9.16 -15.49 -0.06
N ARG A 5 -8.55 -15.77 -1.22
CA ARG A 5 -7.73 -16.97 -1.44
C ARG A 5 -6.38 -16.92 -0.72
N HIS A 6 -5.94 -15.72 -0.35
CA HIS A 6 -4.66 -15.48 0.32
C HIS A 6 -4.83 -15.64 1.83
N ARG A 7 -4.12 -16.61 2.42
CA ARG A 7 -4.28 -17.02 3.83
C ARG A 7 -3.98 -15.87 4.79
N GLU A 8 -3.06 -14.99 4.42
CA GLU A 8 -2.50 -13.89 5.21
C GLU A 8 -3.54 -12.79 5.50
N ILE A 9 -4.49 -12.59 4.58
CA ILE A 9 -5.55 -11.58 4.69
C ILE A 9 -6.95 -12.18 4.83
N ARG A 10 -7.09 -13.50 4.64
CA ARG A 10 -8.37 -14.20 4.77
C ARG A 10 -8.92 -14.11 6.19
N GLY A 11 -10.17 -13.73 6.32
CA GLY A 11 -10.86 -13.63 7.62
C GLY A 11 -10.54 -12.38 8.43
N ARG A 12 -9.62 -11.51 7.96
CA ARG A 12 -9.40 -10.20 8.59
C ARG A 12 -10.63 -9.30 8.39
N ALA A 13 -10.88 -8.45 9.38
CA ALA A 13 -11.95 -7.45 9.33
C ALA A 13 -11.62 -6.30 8.37
N ALA A 14 -10.35 -5.90 8.30
CA ALA A 14 -9.85 -4.82 7.44
C ALA A 14 -8.39 -5.07 7.03
N TYR A 15 -7.93 -4.31 6.03
CA TYR A 15 -6.51 -4.25 5.67
C TYR A 15 -5.74 -3.55 6.80
N PRO A 16 -4.52 -3.98 7.13
CA PRO A 16 -3.69 -3.25 8.07
C PRO A 16 -3.34 -1.86 7.52
N ARG A 17 -3.18 -0.88 8.41
CA ARG A 17 -2.58 0.42 8.07
C ARG A 17 -1.08 0.35 8.33
N TYR A 18 -0.31 1.16 7.61
CA TYR A 18 1.09 1.33 7.97
C TYR A 18 1.23 2.14 9.26
N ASP A 19 2.24 1.80 10.03
CA ASP A 19 2.61 2.54 11.24
C ASP A 19 3.19 3.93 10.88
N ASN A 20 3.87 4.01 9.74
CA ASN A 20 4.70 5.14 9.32
C ASN A 20 4.33 5.74 7.96
N TYR A 21 3.25 5.29 7.34
CA TYR A 21 2.72 5.88 6.11
C TYR A 21 1.21 6.09 6.24
N ASP A 22 0.68 7.17 5.65
CA ASP A 22 -0.77 7.34 5.55
C ASP A 22 -1.37 6.54 4.38
N ALA A 23 -1.36 5.21 4.52
CA ALA A 23 -1.91 4.27 3.55
C ALA A 23 -2.30 2.94 4.22
N ILE A 24 -3.11 2.14 3.54
CA ILE A 24 -3.33 0.72 3.89
C ILE A 24 -2.35 -0.19 3.15
N GLU A 25 -1.97 -1.29 3.79
CA GLU A 25 -1.17 -2.34 3.17
C GLU A 25 -2.06 -3.34 2.44
N VAL A 26 -1.90 -3.42 1.12
CA VAL A 26 -2.62 -4.34 0.24
C VAL A 26 -1.61 -5.32 -0.37
N PRO A 27 -1.40 -6.50 0.23
CA PRO A 27 -0.28 -7.37 -0.13
C PRO A 27 -0.43 -8.10 -1.48
N TYR A 28 -1.62 -8.08 -2.10
CA TYR A 28 -1.90 -8.77 -3.35
C TYR A 28 -2.69 -7.89 -4.32
N VAL A 29 -2.28 -7.89 -5.58
CA VAL A 29 -2.89 -7.09 -6.66
C VAL A 29 -4.35 -7.47 -6.89
N ASP A 30 -4.68 -8.76 -6.82
CA ASP A 30 -6.05 -9.27 -6.96
C ASP A 30 -6.91 -9.07 -5.68
N ALA A 31 -6.32 -8.51 -4.62
CA ALA A 31 -7.00 -8.12 -3.40
C ALA A 31 -7.12 -6.61 -3.24
N ILE A 32 -6.89 -5.80 -4.29
CA ILE A 32 -7.10 -4.35 -4.23
C ILE A 32 -8.61 -4.06 -4.05
N PRO A 33 -9.03 -3.43 -2.94
CA PRO A 33 -10.44 -3.15 -2.69
C PRO A 33 -11.02 -2.18 -3.72
N SER A 34 -12.26 -2.38 -4.14
CA SER A 34 -12.99 -1.49 -5.07
C SER A 34 -13.73 -0.34 -4.39
N ASP A 35 -13.93 -0.47 -3.09
CA ASP A 35 -14.73 0.38 -2.21
C ASP A 35 -13.86 1.22 -1.26
N TYR A 36 -12.60 1.43 -1.61
CA TYR A 36 -11.65 2.21 -0.81
C TYR A 36 -11.02 3.32 -1.64
N ASP A 37 -11.31 4.56 -1.25
CA ASP A 37 -10.86 5.78 -1.93
C ASP A 37 -9.53 6.34 -1.39
N GLY A 38 -9.03 5.78 -0.29
CA GLY A 38 -7.77 6.18 0.32
C GLY A 38 -6.55 5.64 -0.42
N VAL A 39 -5.37 5.94 0.11
CA VAL A 39 -4.09 5.48 -0.47
C VAL A 39 -3.82 4.03 -0.09
N MET A 40 -3.39 3.25 -1.08
CA MET A 40 -3.08 1.84 -0.94
C MET A 40 -1.62 1.59 -1.30
N GLY A 41 -0.87 0.95 -0.42
CA GLY A 41 0.43 0.41 -0.74
C GLY A 41 0.28 -0.99 -1.35
N VAL A 42 0.74 -1.15 -2.59
CA VAL A 42 0.65 -2.39 -3.37
C VAL A 42 2.05 -2.92 -3.75
N PRO A 43 2.20 -4.21 -4.05
CA PRO A 43 3.47 -4.77 -4.52
C PRO A 43 3.88 -4.17 -5.87
N ILE A 44 5.20 -4.17 -6.17
CA ILE A 44 5.73 -3.70 -7.46
C ILE A 44 5.09 -4.41 -8.68
N THR A 45 4.69 -5.68 -8.52
CA THR A 45 4.00 -6.48 -9.55
C THR A 45 2.64 -5.92 -9.95
N PHE A 46 2.11 -4.92 -9.23
CA PHE A 46 0.96 -4.13 -9.68
C PHE A 46 1.19 -3.52 -11.07
N LEU A 47 2.43 -3.14 -11.40
CA LEU A 47 2.77 -2.51 -12.67
C LEU A 47 2.46 -3.40 -13.89
N ASP A 48 2.50 -4.73 -13.73
CA ASP A 48 2.15 -5.68 -14.79
C ASP A 48 0.68 -5.59 -15.23
N ARG A 49 -0.18 -5.01 -14.37
CA ARG A 49 -1.63 -4.88 -14.58
C ARG A 49 -2.12 -3.44 -14.38
N TYR A 50 -1.21 -2.47 -14.43
CA TYR A 50 -1.56 -1.07 -14.19
C TYR A 50 -2.48 -0.54 -15.29
N CYS A 51 -3.58 0.08 -14.86
CA CYS A 51 -4.54 0.77 -15.72
C CYS A 51 -4.61 2.24 -15.25
N PRO A 52 -4.04 3.20 -16.00
CA PRO A 52 -3.99 4.60 -15.59
C PRO A 52 -5.37 5.27 -15.53
N GLU A 53 -6.37 4.72 -16.21
CA GLU A 53 -7.77 5.16 -16.13
C GLU A 53 -8.40 4.78 -14.78
N GLN A 54 -7.95 3.69 -14.15
CA GLN A 54 -8.48 3.20 -12.87
C GLN A 54 -7.70 3.72 -11.66
N PHE A 55 -6.39 3.94 -11.82
CA PHE A 55 -5.50 4.24 -10.71
C PHE A 55 -4.54 5.38 -11.03
N GLU A 56 -4.22 6.15 -10.01
CA GLU A 56 -3.13 7.11 -9.98
C GLU A 56 -1.99 6.50 -9.15
N ILE A 57 -0.77 6.51 -9.70
CA ILE A 57 0.44 6.18 -8.93
C ILE A 57 0.91 7.46 -8.24
N LEU A 58 0.94 7.44 -6.91
CA LEU A 58 1.33 8.58 -6.09
C LEU A 58 2.81 8.60 -5.76
N GLY A 59 3.45 7.42 -5.73
CA GLY A 59 4.85 7.31 -5.32
C GLY A 59 5.24 5.89 -4.90
N ALA A 60 6.35 5.80 -4.17
CA ALA A 60 6.85 4.57 -3.59
C ALA A 60 7.37 4.81 -2.15
N SER A 61 7.72 3.74 -1.44
CA SER A 61 8.35 3.86 -0.12
C SER A 61 9.62 4.72 -0.15
N GLU A 62 9.81 5.56 0.87
CA GLU A 62 10.97 6.47 1.02
C GLU A 62 12.31 5.73 1.10
N SER A 63 12.32 4.43 1.39
CA SER A 63 13.53 3.60 1.27
C SER A 63 14.10 3.57 -0.17
N GLU A 64 13.33 4.01 -1.16
CA GLU A 64 13.77 4.14 -2.56
C GLU A 64 14.33 5.53 -2.90
N GLY A 65 14.13 6.52 -2.03
CA GLY A 65 14.56 7.90 -2.25
C GLY A 65 13.75 8.89 -1.43
N SER A 66 14.42 9.94 -0.95
CA SER A 66 13.76 11.02 -0.21
C SER A 66 12.73 11.74 -1.08
N GLY A 67 11.49 11.87 -0.59
CA GLY A 67 10.37 12.50 -1.27
C GLY A 67 9.60 11.60 -2.23
N PHE A 68 10.01 10.33 -2.41
CA PHE A 68 9.36 9.40 -3.35
C PHE A 68 7.95 9.00 -2.93
N SER A 69 7.61 9.15 -1.65
CA SER A 69 6.28 8.82 -1.13
C SER A 69 5.29 9.95 -1.28
N ASN A 70 5.67 11.09 -1.86
CA ASN A 70 4.81 12.26 -2.05
C ASN A 70 4.11 12.71 -0.75
N GLY A 71 4.87 12.74 0.35
CA GLY A 71 4.40 13.19 1.66
C GLY A 71 3.60 12.15 2.46
N LEU A 72 3.50 10.90 1.98
CA LEU A 72 2.80 9.84 2.71
C LEU A 72 3.60 9.35 3.93
N TRP A 73 4.92 9.43 3.88
CA TRP A 73 5.79 9.01 4.98
C TRP A 73 5.75 9.98 6.16
N ARG A 74 5.58 9.42 7.36
CA ARG A 74 5.67 10.15 8.63
C ARG A 74 7.13 10.23 9.05
N ALA A 75 7.79 11.34 8.74
CA ALA A 75 9.22 11.54 8.98
C ALA A 75 9.59 11.37 10.47
N GLU A 76 8.66 11.62 11.39
CA GLU A 76 8.83 11.45 12.84
C GLU A 76 9.09 9.98 13.22
N SER A 77 8.74 9.03 12.35
CA SER A 77 9.02 7.60 12.58
C SER A 77 10.51 7.26 12.54
N GLY A 78 11.33 8.04 11.83
CA GLY A 78 12.75 7.77 11.61
C GLY A 78 13.06 6.50 10.81
N VAL A 79 12.05 5.77 10.32
CA VAL A 79 12.20 4.51 9.58
C VAL A 79 11.55 4.66 8.22
N ALA A 80 12.36 4.68 7.16
CA ALA A 80 11.90 4.86 5.79
C ALA A 80 11.25 3.59 5.18
N GLN A 81 11.58 2.40 5.66
CA GLN A 81 10.91 1.18 5.21
C GLN A 81 9.46 1.15 5.73
N PRO A 82 8.47 0.75 4.92
CA PRO A 82 7.09 0.63 5.38
C PRO A 82 6.98 -0.39 6.52
N MET A 83 6.24 -0.04 7.57
CA MET A 83 6.04 -0.88 8.75
C MET A 83 4.55 -1.19 8.97
N VAL A 84 4.26 -2.43 9.33
CA VAL A 84 2.94 -2.89 9.76
C VAL A 84 3.14 -3.73 11.02
N ASP A 85 2.39 -3.42 12.09
CA ASP A 85 2.50 -4.12 13.38
C ASP A 85 3.96 -4.15 13.90
N ALA A 86 4.66 -3.01 13.79
CA ALA A 86 6.07 -2.81 14.13
C ALA A 86 7.07 -3.70 13.36
N ARG A 87 6.64 -4.30 12.23
CA ARG A 87 7.48 -5.12 11.36
C ARG A 87 7.65 -4.44 10.02
N ARG A 88 8.89 -4.40 9.52
CA ARG A 88 9.18 -3.97 8.16
C ARG A 88 8.49 -4.91 7.16
N VAL A 89 7.80 -4.34 6.20
CA VAL A 89 7.28 -5.07 5.04
C VAL A 89 8.12 -4.74 3.80
N TYR A 90 7.94 -5.53 2.75
CA TYR A 90 8.63 -5.29 1.49
C TYR A 90 8.22 -3.95 0.89
N LYS A 91 9.05 -3.42 -0.01
CA LYS A 91 8.83 -2.16 -0.73
C LYS A 91 7.45 -2.10 -1.39
N ARG A 92 6.88 -0.90 -1.48
CA ARG A 92 5.50 -0.66 -1.94
C ARG A 92 5.45 0.49 -2.93
N ILE A 93 4.57 0.36 -3.91
CA ILE A 93 4.06 1.46 -4.72
C ILE A 93 2.80 1.97 -4.02
N PHE A 94 2.64 3.28 -3.90
CA PHE A 94 1.43 3.89 -3.39
C PHE A 94 0.53 4.30 -4.54
N ILE A 95 -0.72 3.84 -4.51
CA ILE A 95 -1.73 4.10 -5.52
C ILE A 95 -3.01 4.64 -4.88
N ARG A 96 -3.82 5.32 -5.69
CA ARG A 96 -5.18 5.73 -5.35
C ARG A 96 -6.11 5.45 -6.53
N ARG A 97 -7.38 5.13 -6.25
CA ARG A 97 -8.38 5.00 -7.31
C ARG A 97 -8.67 6.35 -7.95
N ARG A 98 -8.87 6.36 -9.27
CA ARG A 98 -9.53 7.47 -9.93
C ARG A 98 -11.04 7.31 -9.75
N GLY A 99 -11.70 8.40 -9.39
CA GLY A 99 -13.17 8.51 -9.33
C GLY A 99 -13.79 8.79 -10.68
#